data_AF-A0A7S2P4B4-F1
#
_entry.id   AF-A0A7S2P4B4-F1
#
_cell.length_a   1.000
_cell.length_b   1.000
_cell.length_c   1.000
_cell.angle_alpha   90.00
_cell.angle_beta   90.00
_cell.angle_gamma   90.00
#
_symmetry.space_group_name_H-M   'P 1'
#
loop_
_entity.id
_entity.type
_entity.pdbx_description
1 polymer ?
#
loop_
_entity_poly.entity_id
_entity_poly.type
_entity_poly.pdbx_seq_one_letter_code
_entity_poly.pdbx_strand_id
1 'polypeptide(L)'
;RDLVEFSVLPSDGGAGRRFQMPRSHELSASRDGVRFERFEAGEVREGMHLNGVGGPVLVEQVVPKDNTATKVVSFELMNKHQSVLLDIGGEAIAIFGSKL
;
A
#
# COMPACT_ATOMS: atom_id res chain seq x y z
N ARG A 1 -16.19 5.45 5.47
CA ARG A 1 -14.98 5.86 4.73
C ARG A 1 -13.95 4.78 4.99
N ASP A 2 -13.95 3.76 4.16
CA ASP A 2 -13.28 2.49 4.51
C ASP A 2 -11.95 2.36 3.77
N LEU A 3 -11.67 3.28 2.84
CA LEU A 3 -10.44 3.34 2.07
C LEU A 3 -9.63 4.58 2.43
N VAL A 4 -8.33 4.48 2.20
CA VAL A 4 -7.37 5.58 2.22
C VAL A 4 -6.58 5.57 0.92
N GLU A 5 -6.41 6.74 0.32
CA GLU A 5 -5.55 6.97 -0.84
C GLU A 5 -4.24 7.61 -0.38
N PHE A 6 -3.12 7.03 -0.78
CA PHE A 6 -1.79 7.57 -0.57
C PHE A 6 -1.24 8.14 -1.86
N SER A 7 -0.63 9.32 -1.79
CA SER A 7 0.36 9.77 -2.78
C SER A 7 1.74 9.61 -2.19
N VAL A 8 2.64 8.91 -2.89
CA VAL A 8 4.00 8.63 -2.43
C VAL A 8 5.06 9.08 -3.43
N LEU A 9 6.20 9.51 -2.92
CA LEU A 9 7.41 9.81 -3.69
C LEU A 9 8.49 8.77 -3.42
N PRO A 10 9.05 8.16 -4.47
CA PRO A 10 10.28 7.38 -4.37
C PRO A 10 11.45 8.23 -3.83
N SER A 11 12.28 7.63 -2.96
CA SER A 11 13.48 8.29 -2.43
C SER A 11 14.55 8.57 -3.50
N ASP A 12 14.49 7.90 -4.65
CA ASP A 12 15.40 8.08 -5.78
C ASP A 12 14.99 9.23 -6.72
N GLY A 13 13.94 10.00 -6.37
CA GLY A 13 13.44 11.11 -7.19
C GLY A 13 12.60 10.67 -8.40
N GLY A 14 12.17 9.41 -8.44
CA GLY A 14 11.25 8.90 -9.45
C GLY A 14 9.87 9.56 -9.41
N ALA A 15 9.04 9.26 -10.42
CA ALA A 15 7.68 9.78 -10.50
C ALA A 15 6.82 9.33 -9.30
N GLY A 16 6.06 10.27 -8.75
CA GLY A 16 5.12 10.00 -7.66
C GLY A 16 4.05 8.98 -8.06
N ARG A 17 3.63 8.15 -7.10
CA ARG A 17 2.64 7.10 -7.31
C ARG A 17 1.46 7.30 -6.39
N ARG A 18 0.28 6.87 -6.85
CA ARG A 18 -0.93 6.85 -6.03
C ARG A 18 -1.48 5.43 -5.93
N PHE A 19 -1.98 5.08 -4.75
CA PHE A 19 -2.68 3.81 -4.54
C PHE A 19 -3.69 3.93 -3.41
N GLN A 20 -4.71 3.07 -3.43
CA GLN A 20 -5.80 3.05 -2.47
C GLN A 20 -5.89 1.70 -1.78
N MET A 21 -6.14 1.69 -0.48
CA MET A 21 -6.30 0.45 0.28
C MET A 21 -7.29 0.62 1.43
N PRO A 22 -7.81 -0.49 1.99
CA PRO A 22 -8.62 -0.44 3.20
C PRO A 22 -7.88 0.20 4.36
N ARG A 23 -8.58 1.00 5.17
CA ARG A 23 -8.00 1.65 6.36
C ARG A 23 -7.42 0.65 7.36
N SER A 24 -8.03 -0.52 7.46
CA SER A 24 -7.59 -1.60 8.35
C SER A 24 -6.45 -2.46 7.77
N HIS A 25 -5.97 -2.16 6.56
CA HIS A 25 -4.85 -2.90 5.98
C HIS A 25 -3.57 -2.59 6.78
N GLU A 26 -2.87 -3.62 7.23
CA GLU A 26 -1.58 -3.45 7.90
C GLU A 26 -0.47 -3.20 6.88
N LEU A 27 0.37 -2.21 7.15
CA LEU A 27 1.57 -1.93 6.36
C LEU A 27 2.75 -1.51 7.22
N SER A 28 3.93 -1.66 6.64
CA SER A 28 5.20 -1.31 7.26
C SER A 28 5.50 0.17 7.01
N ALA A 29 5.40 0.99 8.06
CA ALA A 29 5.60 2.43 7.99
C ALA A 29 6.58 2.93 9.07
N SER A 30 7.15 4.10 8.84
CA SER A 30 8.13 4.74 9.70
C SER A 30 7.91 6.25 9.75
N ARG A 31 8.17 6.89 10.89
CA ARG A 31 8.14 8.36 10.99
C ARG A 31 9.42 9.02 10.51
N ASP A 32 10.54 8.30 10.56
CA ASP A 32 11.89 8.82 10.27
C ASP A 32 12.55 8.17 9.04
N GLY A 33 11.91 7.15 8.45
CA GLY A 33 12.45 6.40 7.32
C GLY A 33 13.54 5.40 7.70
N VAL A 34 13.82 5.21 9.00
CA VAL A 34 14.87 4.32 9.50
C VAL A 34 14.28 3.07 10.11
N ARG A 35 13.38 3.23 11.10
CA ARG A 35 12.77 2.09 11.80
C ARG A 35 11.32 1.93 11.35
N PHE A 36 11.01 0.78 10.77
CA PHE A 36 9.69 0.46 10.27
C PHE A 36 8.94 -0.45 11.23
N GLU A 37 7.69 -0.10 11.50
CA GLU A 37 6.77 -0.83 12.37
C GLU A 37 5.47 -1.09 11.61
N ARG A 38 4.59 -1.94 12.17
CA ARG A 38 3.27 -2.19 11.57
C ARG A 38 2.31 -1.10 12.00
N PHE A 39 1.60 -0.55 11.02
CA PHE A 39 0.53 0.43 11.20
C PHE A 39 -0.68 -0.01 10.39
N GLU A 40 -1.87 0.32 10.87
CA GLU A 40 -3.02 0.33 9.98
C GLU A 40 -2.88 1.49 8.98
N ALA A 41 -3.34 1.28 7.75
CA ALA A 41 -3.34 2.31 6.71
C ALA A 41 -4.05 3.60 7.16
N GLY A 42 -5.11 3.46 7.96
CA GLY A 42 -5.83 4.59 8.54
C GLY A 42 -5.01 5.43 9.53
N GLU A 43 -3.89 4.92 10.03
CA GLU A 43 -2.99 5.56 11.00
C GLU A 43 -1.80 6.27 10.35
N VAL A 44 -1.49 5.94 9.09
CA VAL A 44 -0.42 6.61 8.36
C VAL A 44 -0.77 8.07 8.08
N ARG A 45 0.24 8.94 8.15
CA ARG A 45 0.15 10.39 7.97
C ARG A 45 1.15 10.87 6.93
N GLU A 46 0.90 12.07 6.42
CA GLU A 46 1.83 12.79 5.57
C GLU A 46 3.18 12.97 6.28
N GLY A 47 4.27 12.86 5.53
CA GLY A 47 5.64 12.89 6.05
C GLY A 47 6.16 11.55 6.59
N MET A 48 5.31 10.53 6.74
CA MET A 48 5.77 9.18 7.06
C MET A 48 6.40 8.50 5.83
N HIS A 49 7.18 7.47 6.07
CA HIS A 49 7.79 6.64 5.05
C HIS A 49 7.14 5.26 5.04
N LEU A 50 6.90 4.70 3.86
CA LEU A 50 6.46 3.31 3.68
C LEU A 50 7.62 2.46 3.19
N ASN A 51 7.68 1.21 3.63
CA ASN A 51 8.73 0.29 3.21
C ASN A 51 8.41 -0.27 1.81
N GLY A 52 9.04 0.29 0.77
CA GLY A 52 8.90 -0.17 -0.62
C GLY A 52 9.96 -1.21 -1.01
N VAL A 53 9.71 -1.95 -2.08
CA VAL A 53 10.66 -2.96 -2.63
C VAL A 53 11.99 -2.31 -3.06
N GLY A 54 11.96 -1.07 -3.56
CA GLY A 54 13.14 -0.29 -3.93
C GLY A 54 13.71 0.57 -2.79
N GLY A 55 13.23 0.39 -1.56
CA GLY A 55 13.56 1.23 -0.40
C GLY A 55 12.38 2.08 0.09
N PRO A 56 12.61 2.90 1.12
CA PRO A 56 11.59 3.80 1.68
C PRO A 56 10.98 4.72 0.63
N VAL A 57 9.68 4.95 0.71
CA VAL A 57 8.97 5.97 -0.08
C VAL A 57 8.26 6.95 0.85
N LEU A 58 8.37 8.24 0.57
CA LEU A 58 7.76 9.30 1.38
C LEU A 58 6.28 9.42 1.06
N VAL A 59 5.42 9.47 2.08
CA VAL A 59 4.00 9.77 1.94
C VAL A 59 3.83 11.28 1.86
N GLU A 60 3.51 11.80 0.67
CA GLU A 60 3.21 13.21 0.48
C GLU A 60 1.79 13.56 0.92
N GLN A 61 0.83 12.68 0.61
CA GLN A 61 -0.57 12.98 0.83
C GLN A 61 -1.36 11.77 1.29
N VAL A 62 -2.29 11.98 2.23
CA VAL A 62 -3.21 10.95 2.72
C VAL A 62 -4.66 11.46 2.61
N VAL A 63 -5.44 10.85 1.71
CA VAL A 63 -6.84 11.26 1.48
C VAL A 63 -7.79 10.14 1.92
N PRO A 64 -8.64 10.36 2.93
CA PRO A 64 -9.73 9.44 3.24
C PRO A 64 -10.71 9.36 2.07
N LYS A 65 -11.07 8.16 1.64
CA LYS A 65 -12.06 7.94 0.57
C LYS A 65 -13.26 7.18 1.11
N ASP A 66 -14.42 7.46 0.54
CA ASP A 66 -15.58 6.61 0.73
C ASP A 66 -15.33 5.24 0.08
N ASN A 67 -16.01 4.22 0.58
CA ASN A 67 -15.91 2.88 0.04
C ASN A 67 -16.57 2.89 -1.34
N THR A 68 -15.81 3.25 -2.37
CA THR A 68 -16.21 3.00 -3.75
C THR A 68 -16.25 1.49 -3.95
N ALA A 69 -17.16 1.00 -4.80
CA ALA A 69 -17.32 -0.42 -5.13
C ALA A 69 -16.12 -1.01 -5.90
N THR A 70 -14.91 -0.70 -5.46
CA THR A 70 -13.65 -1.28 -5.92
C THR A 70 -13.70 -2.76 -5.54
N LYS A 71 -13.76 -3.64 -6.54
CA LYS A 71 -13.75 -5.08 -6.32
C LYS A 71 -12.39 -5.47 -5.74
N VAL A 72 -12.34 -5.69 -4.43
CA VAL A 72 -11.15 -6.22 -3.76
C VAL A 72 -11.24 -7.75 -3.80
N VAL A 73 -10.29 -8.38 -4.51
CA VAL A 73 -10.14 -9.84 -4.51
C VAL A 73 -9.04 -10.18 -3.52
N SER A 74 -9.41 -10.84 -2.42
CA SER A 74 -8.47 -11.38 -1.45
C SER A 74 -8.25 -12.86 -1.73
N PHE A 75 -7.01 -13.32 -1.66
CA PHE A 75 -6.65 -14.73 -1.72
C PHE A 75 -5.54 -15.01 -0.71
N GLU A 76 -5.58 -16.20 -0.12
CA GLU A 76 -4.55 -16.66 0.82
C GLU A 76 -3.76 -17.78 0.16
N LEU A 77 -2.43 -17.69 0.24
CA LEU A 77 -1.56 -18.77 -0.22
C LEU A 77 -1.46 -19.81 0.90
N MET A 78 -2.11 -20.96 0.71
CA MET A 78 -2.12 -22.08 1.65
C MET A 78 -0.73 -22.69 1.85
N ASN A 79 0.19 -22.51 0.90
CA ASN A 79 1.57 -22.92 1.04
C ASN A 79 2.53 -21.95 0.34
N LYS A 80 3.79 -21.91 0.83
CA LYS A 80 4.85 -21.01 0.34
C LYS A 80 5.32 -21.26 -1.11
N HIS A 81 4.83 -22.31 -1.76
CA HIS A 81 5.21 -22.68 -3.12
C HIS A 81 4.10 -22.41 -4.14
N GLN A 82 2.93 -21.97 -3.69
CA GLN A 82 1.85 -21.55 -4.57
C GLN A 82 2.19 -20.22 -5.24
N SER A 83 1.82 -20.12 -6.51
CA SER A 83 1.90 -18.90 -7.29
C SER A 83 0.50 -18.49 -7.69
N VAL A 84 0.22 -17.19 -7.67
CA VAL A 84 -1.00 -16.63 -8.24
C VAL A 84 -0.65 -15.96 -9.55
N LEU A 85 -1.30 -16.40 -10.63
CA LEU A 85 -1.28 -15.71 -11.91
C LEU A 85 -2.47 -14.75 -11.95
N LEU A 86 -2.18 -13.46 -11.98
CA LEU A 86 -3.16 -12.39 -12.17
C LEU A 86 -3.07 -11.96 -13.63
N ASP A 87 -4.07 -12.34 -14.44
CA ASP A 87 -4.26 -11.77 -15.77
C ASP A 87 -5.09 -10.50 -15.62
N ILE A 88 -4.43 -9.38 -15.86
CA ILE A 88 -4.96 -8.04 -15.73
C ILE A 88 -4.74 -7.39 -17.07
N GLY A 89 -5.79 -7.32 -17.88
CA GLY A 89 -5.72 -6.88 -19.27
C GLY A 89 -5.13 -5.48 -19.45
N GLY A 90 -5.97 -4.46 -19.67
CA GLY A 90 -5.52 -3.07 -19.88
C GLY A 90 -5.59 -2.18 -18.64
N GLU A 91 -6.01 -2.71 -17.50
CA GLU A 91 -6.33 -1.92 -16.31
C GLU A 91 -5.16 -1.85 -15.33
N ALA A 92 -4.98 -0.68 -14.71
CA ALA A 92 -4.06 -0.50 -13.60
C ALA A 92 -4.68 -1.08 -12.32
N ILE A 93 -4.07 -2.13 -11.77
CA ILE A 93 -4.43 -2.67 -10.45
C ILE A 93 -3.36 -2.36 -9.41
N ALA A 94 -3.80 -2.20 -8.17
CA ALA A 94 -2.93 -2.21 -7.00
C ALA A 94 -3.00 -3.60 -6.34
N ILE A 95 -1.85 -4.24 -6.19
CA ILE A 95 -1.71 -5.54 -5.50
C ILE A 95 -1.15 -5.27 -4.12
N PHE A 96 -1.84 -5.75 -3.08
CA PHE A 96 -1.41 -5.66 -1.70
C PHE A 96 -1.05 -7.05 -1.20
N GLY A 97 0.13 -7.20 -0.60
CA GLY A 97 0.56 -8.45 0.03
C GLY A 97 0.88 -8.22 1.50
N SER A 98 0.32 -9.04 2.38
CA SER A 98 0.71 -9.10 3.79
C SER A 98 1.49 -10.40 4.04
N LYS A 99 2.61 -10.34 4.75
CA LYS A 99 3.27 -11.54 5.29
C LYS A 99 2.45 -12.04 6.48
N LEU A 100 1.99 -13.30 6.41
CA LEU A 100 1.57 -14.08 7.56
C LEU A 100 2.77 -14.28 8.50
#